data_AF-A0A0J9XEU3-F1
#
_entry.id   AF-A0A0J9XEU3-F1
#
_cell.length_a   1.000
_cell.length_b   1.000
_cell.length_c   1.000
_cell.angle_alpha   90.00
_cell.angle_beta   90.00
_cell.angle_gamma   90.00
#
_symmetry.space_group_name_H-M   'P 1'
#
loop_
_entity.id
_entity.type
_entity.pdbx_description
1 polymer ?
#
loop_
_entity_poly.entity_id
_entity_poly.type
_entity_poly.pdbx_seq_one_letter_code
_entity_poly.pdbx_strand_id
1 'polypeptide(L)'
;MVSMASTPCGTPLTPTTTNSSLRRKPSAAFDVPGLTRSRASPDGLCNTIDTKLLIVMVGLPARGKSYITKKICRYMNWQRYKTRIFNVGNTRRSNCENNNDSAPVSAESESQTTHSAEFFDPNNDKSIQMREKWAMDTLDELLDFLIHGDGCIGLFDATNTSVARRRKIINHVRERTDGKLKILFVESICDNDAIIQKNVHLKLSGPDYKNVDKEVALQDFLGRMKNYEKVYETIQESEETSEIQYIKLINVGKKVIMYNVNGFLSEQVVGFLMNFNLAERQIWISRAAESESEAQDRLGGDSPVTAAGHGYAEAAARFISQQKSAFFADQVEHLVVQAQEDGTPLAPVLSNLQESSFSVWTSMNCSAIETGAHFDDSVFDVKAMKMLNELNYGSFEGLTLSEIQRSYPYEYNAQITNGERYKYPGSGGESYLDVINRVRPVVLELERMVDNSLIISHPIMCQALLAYFLNLDSTNSFEVPANTLFSVQRKPYGVEWEAYQYDASIDSFVKLDTTSDISIVATPQHRPPTGSDTLASVVAGPMVPSLMNA
;
A
#
# COMPACT_ATOMS: atom_id res chain seq x y z
N MET A 1 68.56 10.86 7.34
CA MET A 1 68.92 10.85 5.90
C MET A 1 69.01 9.40 5.44
N VAL A 2 68.76 9.15 4.15
CA VAL A 2 68.59 7.86 3.45
C VAL A 2 67.11 7.41 3.42
N SER A 3 66.30 7.82 2.45
CA SER A 3 66.25 7.54 0.99
C SER A 3 65.31 6.38 0.68
N MET A 4 64.20 6.72 0.01
CA MET A 4 63.25 5.79 -0.59
C MET A 4 63.89 5.09 -1.80
N ALA A 5 63.63 3.79 -1.95
CA ALA A 5 63.82 3.06 -3.21
C ALA A 5 62.50 2.39 -3.60
N SER A 6 61.96 2.85 -4.74
CA SER A 6 60.78 2.36 -5.44
C SER A 6 61.07 1.04 -6.19
N THR A 7 60.15 0.10 -6.15
CA THR A 7 60.16 -1.11 -7.01
C THR A 7 59.16 -0.91 -8.18
N PRO A 8 59.46 -1.32 -9.43
CA PRO A 8 58.65 -0.96 -10.60
C PRO A 8 57.43 -1.87 -10.80
N CYS A 9 56.38 -1.26 -11.34
CA CYS A 9 55.13 -1.87 -11.79
C CYS A 9 55.37 -2.85 -12.96
N GLY A 10 54.84 -4.07 -12.83
CA GLY A 10 54.87 -5.10 -13.89
C GLY A 10 53.92 -4.77 -15.05
N THR A 11 54.36 -5.08 -16.26
CA THR A 11 53.62 -4.92 -17.53
C THR A 11 52.35 -5.79 -17.58
N PRO A 12 51.25 -5.34 -18.22
CA PRO A 12 50.05 -6.13 -18.38
C PRO A 12 50.23 -7.20 -19.46
N LEU A 13 49.93 -8.45 -19.12
CA LEU A 13 49.81 -9.56 -20.06
C LEU A 13 48.62 -9.32 -21.01
N THR A 14 48.86 -9.43 -22.31
CA THR A 14 47.82 -9.43 -23.35
C THR A 14 46.96 -10.70 -23.26
N PRO A 15 45.62 -10.60 -23.21
CA PRO A 15 44.78 -11.79 -23.18
C PRO A 15 44.66 -12.40 -24.58
N THR A 16 45.02 -13.67 -24.67
CA THR A 16 44.88 -14.53 -25.86
C THR A 16 43.40 -14.84 -26.08
N THR A 17 42.92 -14.59 -27.29
CA THR A 17 41.54 -14.80 -27.74
C THR A 17 41.15 -16.27 -27.65
N THR A 18 40.25 -16.63 -26.74
CA THR A 18 39.59 -17.95 -26.74
C THR A 18 38.08 -17.80 -26.47
N ASN A 19 37.30 -18.25 -27.45
CA ASN A 19 35.87 -18.56 -27.47
C ASN A 19 34.93 -17.82 -26.49
N SER A 20 34.25 -16.80 -27.02
CA SER A 20 33.07 -16.20 -26.39
C SER A 20 31.87 -17.14 -26.45
N SER A 21 31.81 -18.10 -25.52
CA SER A 21 30.50 -18.53 -25.03
C SER A 21 29.78 -17.30 -24.51
N LEU A 22 28.61 -16.95 -25.07
CA LEU A 22 27.75 -15.85 -24.63
C LEU A 22 27.55 -15.94 -23.11
N ARG A 23 28.39 -15.23 -22.34
CA ARG A 23 28.17 -15.01 -20.91
C ARG A 23 26.92 -14.16 -20.82
N ARG A 24 25.77 -14.80 -20.56
CA ARG A 24 24.54 -14.14 -20.12
C ARG A 24 24.98 -13.23 -18.97
N LYS A 25 24.87 -11.90 -19.15
CA LYS A 25 25.07 -10.99 -18.02
C LYS A 25 24.13 -11.47 -16.91
N PRO A 26 24.59 -11.65 -15.66
CA PRO A 26 23.68 -12.00 -14.58
C PRO A 26 22.61 -10.92 -14.53
N SER A 27 21.32 -11.31 -14.59
CA SER A 27 20.23 -10.36 -14.44
C SER A 27 20.45 -9.60 -13.14
N ALA A 28 20.43 -8.28 -13.17
CA ALA A 28 20.64 -7.45 -11.99
C ALA A 28 19.54 -7.80 -10.96
N ALA A 29 19.89 -8.61 -9.95
CA ALA A 29 18.87 -9.34 -9.20
C ALA A 29 18.49 -8.69 -7.86
N PHE A 30 19.00 -7.50 -7.54
CA PHE A 30 18.81 -6.91 -6.22
C PHE A 30 18.91 -5.37 -6.27
N ASP A 31 17.83 -4.72 -6.71
CA ASP A 31 17.67 -3.26 -6.64
C ASP A 31 16.68 -2.93 -5.53
N VAL A 32 17.22 -2.46 -4.40
CA VAL A 32 16.48 -2.05 -3.21
C VAL A 32 16.71 -0.56 -2.96
N PRO A 33 15.66 0.29 -3.06
CA PRO A 33 15.75 1.72 -2.81
C PRO A 33 16.37 2.01 -1.44
N GLY A 34 17.41 2.84 -1.43
CA GLY A 34 18.15 3.21 -0.20
C GLY A 34 19.24 2.22 0.23
N LEU A 35 19.15 0.94 -0.15
CA LEU A 35 20.10 -0.10 0.28
C LEU A 35 21.08 -0.55 -0.81
N THR A 36 20.77 -0.28 -2.08
CA THR A 36 21.61 -0.72 -3.22
C THR A 36 21.98 0.44 -4.12
N ARG A 37 23.19 0.37 -4.67
CA ARG A 37 23.70 1.30 -5.69
C ARG A 37 24.57 0.55 -6.67
N SER A 38 24.28 0.70 -7.95
CA SER A 38 25.06 0.11 -9.03
C SER A 38 25.32 1.14 -10.14
N ARG A 39 26.16 0.78 -11.12
CA ARG A 39 26.36 1.64 -12.30
C ARG A 39 25.12 1.72 -13.18
N ALA A 40 24.30 0.67 -13.20
CA ALA A 40 23.05 0.60 -13.95
C ALA A 40 21.88 1.22 -13.17
N SER A 41 21.95 1.21 -11.84
CA SER A 41 20.98 1.81 -10.93
C SER A 41 21.68 2.61 -9.83
N PRO A 42 22.09 3.87 -10.10
CA PRO A 42 22.78 4.70 -9.13
C PRO A 42 21.94 5.05 -7.90
N ASP A 43 20.63 4.94 -8.02
CA ASP A 43 19.61 5.31 -7.03
C ASP A 43 18.86 4.10 -6.45
N GLY A 44 19.24 2.87 -6.84
CA GLY A 44 18.64 1.63 -6.35
C GLY A 44 17.22 1.38 -6.88
N LEU A 45 16.81 2.08 -7.95
CA LEU A 45 15.53 1.90 -8.64
C LEU A 45 15.65 0.89 -9.81
N CYS A 46 14.50 0.35 -10.22
CA CYS A 46 14.42 -0.62 -11.33
C CYS A 46 14.56 0.09 -12.69
N ASN A 47 15.79 0.42 -13.08
CA ASN A 47 16.06 1.24 -14.28
C ASN A 47 16.14 0.42 -15.57
N THR A 48 16.31 -0.91 -15.50
CA THR A 48 16.41 -1.78 -16.68
C THR A 48 15.22 -2.72 -16.79
N ILE A 49 14.79 -3.04 -18.00
CA ILE A 49 13.56 -3.81 -18.25
C ILE A 49 13.57 -5.21 -17.60
N ASP A 50 14.73 -5.82 -17.43
CA ASP A 50 14.92 -7.14 -16.79
C ASP A 50 14.76 -7.12 -15.27
N THR A 51 14.75 -5.92 -14.67
CA THR A 51 14.49 -5.68 -13.24
C THR A 51 13.04 -5.30 -12.95
N LYS A 52 12.26 -4.99 -13.98
CA LYS A 52 10.85 -4.58 -13.89
C LYS A 52 9.91 -5.80 -13.90
N LEU A 53 8.65 -5.60 -13.50
CA LEU A 53 7.66 -6.68 -13.37
C LEU A 53 6.30 -6.28 -13.96
N LEU A 54 5.75 -7.14 -14.82
CA LEU A 54 4.34 -7.12 -15.19
C LEU A 54 3.58 -8.14 -14.32
N ILE A 55 2.52 -7.69 -13.65
CA ILE A 55 1.63 -8.55 -12.88
C ILE A 55 0.30 -8.66 -13.64
N VAL A 56 -0.15 -9.88 -13.91
CA VAL A 56 -1.39 -10.16 -14.63
C VAL A 56 -2.40 -10.81 -13.69
N MET A 57 -3.51 -10.13 -13.43
CA MET A 57 -4.57 -10.70 -12.59
C MET A 57 -5.37 -11.75 -13.37
N VAL A 58 -5.72 -12.86 -12.70
CA VAL A 58 -6.56 -13.94 -13.25
C VAL A 58 -7.68 -14.25 -12.26
N GLY A 59 -8.88 -14.51 -12.77
CA GLY A 59 -9.98 -15.05 -11.99
C GLY A 59 -11.33 -14.42 -12.29
N LEU A 60 -12.39 -15.05 -11.79
CA LEU A 60 -13.77 -14.62 -12.00
C LEU A 60 -14.09 -13.24 -11.38
N PRO A 61 -15.13 -12.54 -11.85
CA PRO A 61 -15.67 -11.37 -11.17
C PRO A 61 -16.02 -11.67 -9.69
N ALA A 62 -15.99 -10.64 -8.84
CA ALA A 62 -16.26 -10.74 -7.40
C ALA A 62 -15.36 -11.70 -6.59
N ARG A 63 -14.18 -12.08 -7.11
CA ARG A 63 -13.17 -12.88 -6.37
C ARG A 63 -12.02 -12.04 -5.79
N GLY A 64 -12.23 -10.75 -5.51
CA GLY A 64 -11.22 -9.93 -4.80
C GLY A 64 -10.02 -9.41 -5.63
N LYS A 65 -9.98 -9.58 -6.95
CA LYS A 65 -8.86 -9.10 -7.80
C LYS A 65 -8.52 -7.62 -7.59
N SER A 66 -9.52 -6.74 -7.66
CA SER A 66 -9.31 -5.29 -7.49
C SER A 66 -8.86 -4.92 -6.07
N TYR A 67 -9.18 -5.73 -5.07
CA TYR A 67 -8.68 -5.55 -3.70
C TYR A 67 -7.19 -5.91 -3.61
N ILE A 68 -6.83 -7.05 -4.21
CA ILE A 68 -5.43 -7.52 -4.29
C ILE A 68 -4.56 -6.51 -5.04
N THR A 69 -4.98 -6.02 -6.21
CA THR A 69 -4.20 -5.07 -7.00
C THR A 69 -3.98 -3.75 -6.27
N LYS A 70 -5.00 -3.20 -5.61
CA LYS A 70 -4.87 -1.99 -4.78
C LYS A 70 -3.87 -2.19 -3.65
N LYS A 71 -3.90 -3.32 -2.96
CA LYS A 71 -2.96 -3.63 -1.89
C LYS A 71 -1.52 -3.78 -2.38
N ILE A 72 -1.29 -4.52 -3.47
CA ILE A 72 0.04 -4.64 -4.08
C ILE A 72 0.54 -3.25 -4.48
N CYS A 73 -0.29 -2.47 -5.17
CA CYS A 73 0.05 -1.13 -5.62
C CYS A 73 0.48 -0.23 -4.45
N ARG A 74 -0.28 -0.22 -3.35
CA ARG A 74 0.03 0.54 -2.15
C ARG A 74 1.35 0.10 -1.51
N TYR A 75 1.52 -1.20 -1.28
CA TYR A 75 2.71 -1.75 -0.63
C TYR A 75 3.99 -1.53 -1.43
N MET A 76 3.93 -1.69 -2.75
CA MET A 76 5.11 -1.50 -3.60
C MET A 76 5.46 0.00 -3.76
N ASN A 77 4.47 0.89 -3.90
CA ASN A 77 4.73 2.34 -3.92
C ASN A 77 5.25 2.88 -2.58
N TRP A 78 4.76 2.34 -1.45
CA TRP A 78 5.27 2.68 -0.13
C TRP A 78 6.76 2.34 0.00
N GLN A 79 7.19 1.19 -0.54
CA GLN A 79 8.62 0.82 -0.67
C GLN A 79 9.38 1.59 -1.77
N ARG A 80 8.75 2.59 -2.42
CA ARG A 80 9.30 3.39 -3.52
C ARG A 80 9.52 2.65 -4.85
N TYR A 81 8.89 1.49 -5.04
CA TYR A 81 8.75 0.87 -6.36
C TYR A 81 7.54 1.47 -7.09
N LYS A 82 7.80 2.33 -8.07
CA LYS A 82 6.76 3.01 -8.86
C LYS A 82 5.83 1.99 -9.51
N THR A 83 4.60 1.93 -9.03
CA THR A 83 3.63 0.89 -9.38
C THR A 83 2.31 1.52 -9.80
N ARG A 84 1.73 1.07 -10.91
CA ARG A 84 0.43 1.58 -11.41
C ARG A 84 -0.51 0.45 -11.81
N ILE A 85 -1.80 0.66 -11.55
CA ILE A 85 -2.89 -0.25 -11.95
C ILE A 85 -3.46 0.19 -13.30
N PHE A 86 -3.54 -0.76 -14.23
CA PHE A 86 -4.14 -0.61 -15.54
C PHE A 86 -5.37 -1.51 -15.60
N ASN A 87 -6.54 -0.90 -15.43
CA ASN A 87 -7.81 -1.61 -15.34
C ASN A 87 -8.57 -1.53 -16.67
N VAL A 88 -8.74 -2.68 -17.34
CA VAL A 88 -9.41 -2.76 -18.64
C VAL A 88 -10.87 -2.29 -18.56
N GLY A 89 -11.51 -2.43 -17.40
CA GLY A 89 -12.86 -1.91 -17.14
C GLY A 89 -12.94 -0.38 -17.15
N ASN A 90 -11.85 0.34 -16.87
CA ASN A 90 -11.79 1.81 -17.01
C ASN A 90 -11.69 2.19 -18.48
N THR A 91 -10.77 1.58 -19.22
CA THR A 91 -10.58 1.83 -20.67
C THR A 91 -11.86 1.55 -21.45
N ARG A 92 -12.59 0.49 -21.11
CA ARG A 92 -13.94 0.22 -21.61
C ARG A 92 -14.87 1.43 -21.40
N ARG A 93 -14.92 1.98 -20.18
CA ARG A 93 -15.85 3.06 -19.81
C ARG A 93 -15.52 4.38 -20.50
N SER A 94 -14.25 4.78 -20.51
CA SER A 94 -13.81 6.02 -21.18
C SER A 94 -14.07 5.99 -22.70
N ASN A 95 -13.95 4.83 -23.35
CA ASN A 95 -14.25 4.69 -24.77
C ASN A 95 -15.76 4.69 -25.09
N CYS A 96 -16.64 4.42 -24.11
CA CYS A 96 -18.08 4.56 -24.28
C CYS A 96 -18.52 6.02 -24.17
N GLU A 97 -17.91 6.79 -23.27
CA GLU A 97 -18.20 8.24 -23.13
C GLU A 97 -17.79 9.02 -24.39
N ASN A 98 -16.72 8.60 -25.06
CA ASN A 98 -16.20 9.28 -26.26
C ASN A 98 -16.90 8.89 -27.58
N ASN A 99 -17.74 7.85 -27.61
CA ASN A 99 -18.41 7.36 -28.83
C ASN A 99 -19.89 7.79 -28.93
N ASN A 100 -20.28 8.90 -28.30
CA ASN A 100 -21.58 9.56 -28.56
C ASN A 100 -21.60 10.27 -29.93
N ASP A 101 -21.28 9.54 -31.00
CA ASP A 101 -21.55 9.95 -32.37
C ASP A 101 -22.99 9.52 -32.74
N SER A 102 -23.87 10.52 -32.74
CA SER A 102 -24.99 10.74 -33.67
C SER A 102 -25.95 9.57 -34.02
N ALA A 103 -26.88 9.29 -33.11
CA ALA A 103 -28.25 8.89 -33.48
C ALA A 103 -29.25 9.52 -32.49
N PRO A 104 -30.40 10.06 -32.94
CA PRO A 104 -31.37 10.69 -32.04
C PRO A 104 -32.05 9.59 -31.22
N VAL A 105 -31.74 9.53 -29.93
CA VAL A 105 -32.44 8.64 -28.99
C VAL A 105 -33.70 9.37 -28.52
N SER A 106 -34.85 8.80 -28.85
CA SER A 106 -36.16 9.17 -28.31
C SER A 106 -36.18 9.10 -26.78
N ALA A 107 -36.80 10.09 -26.15
CA ALA A 107 -36.67 10.49 -24.75
C ALA A 107 -37.33 9.56 -23.69
N GLU A 108 -37.19 8.23 -23.78
CA GLU A 108 -37.85 7.30 -22.83
C GLU A 108 -36.93 6.16 -22.32
N SER A 109 -35.62 6.38 -22.15
CA SER A 109 -34.72 5.32 -21.66
C SER A 109 -33.61 5.84 -20.73
N GLU A 110 -33.99 6.38 -19.57
CA GLU A 110 -33.06 6.94 -18.55
C GLU A 110 -32.40 5.91 -17.61
N SER A 111 -32.35 4.61 -17.95
CA SER A 111 -31.80 3.56 -17.06
C SER A 111 -30.86 2.55 -17.73
N GLN A 112 -30.09 2.96 -18.75
CA GLN A 112 -29.16 2.04 -19.41
C GLN A 112 -27.85 1.87 -18.62
N THR A 113 -27.65 0.66 -18.08
CA THR A 113 -26.32 0.13 -17.67
C THR A 113 -25.30 0.33 -18.78
N THR A 114 -24.05 0.68 -18.44
CA THR A 114 -22.97 0.89 -19.44
C THR A 114 -22.74 -0.32 -20.36
N HIS A 115 -22.99 -1.56 -19.90
CA HIS A 115 -23.16 -2.77 -20.73
C HIS A 115 -23.91 -3.86 -19.95
N SER A 116 -24.93 -4.49 -20.56
CA SER A 116 -25.68 -5.61 -19.98
C SER A 116 -24.90 -6.94 -19.99
N ALA A 117 -25.40 -7.96 -19.29
CA ALA A 117 -24.84 -9.31 -19.25
C ALA A 117 -24.64 -9.94 -20.65
N GLU A 118 -25.46 -9.56 -21.63
CA GLU A 118 -25.36 -9.98 -23.04
C GLU A 118 -24.05 -9.53 -23.71
N PHE A 119 -23.49 -8.39 -23.29
CA PHE A 119 -22.18 -7.94 -23.74
C PHE A 119 -21.06 -8.93 -23.36
N PHE A 120 -21.26 -9.67 -22.27
CA PHE A 120 -20.29 -10.64 -21.77
C PHE A 120 -20.54 -12.07 -22.27
N ASP A 121 -21.55 -12.29 -23.11
CA ASP A 121 -21.86 -13.61 -23.68
C ASP A 121 -20.66 -14.15 -24.47
N PRO A 122 -20.20 -15.39 -24.21
CA PRO A 122 -19.12 -16.02 -24.95
C PRO A 122 -19.44 -16.36 -26.41
N ASN A 123 -20.69 -16.25 -26.86
CA ASN A 123 -21.09 -16.48 -28.25
C ASN A 123 -21.21 -15.16 -29.05
N ASN A 124 -20.94 -14.02 -28.43
CA ASN A 124 -21.01 -12.71 -29.10
C ASN A 124 -19.64 -12.30 -29.64
N ASP A 125 -19.35 -12.68 -30.89
CA ASP A 125 -18.06 -12.44 -31.55
C ASP A 125 -17.66 -10.95 -31.58
N LYS A 126 -18.63 -10.04 -31.79
CA LYS A 126 -18.37 -8.59 -31.81
C LYS A 126 -17.90 -8.10 -30.44
N SER A 127 -18.59 -8.49 -29.37
CA SER A 127 -18.22 -8.12 -28.01
C SER A 127 -16.93 -8.78 -27.54
N ILE A 128 -16.61 -9.98 -28.02
CA ILE A 128 -15.31 -10.62 -27.77
C ILE A 128 -14.18 -9.82 -28.41
N GLN A 129 -14.30 -9.47 -29.69
CA GLN A 129 -13.29 -8.68 -30.40
C GLN A 129 -13.08 -7.30 -29.75
N MET A 130 -14.16 -6.64 -29.34
CA MET A 130 -14.08 -5.35 -28.66
C MET A 130 -13.38 -5.45 -27.30
N ARG A 131 -13.72 -6.46 -26.48
CA ARG A 131 -13.05 -6.72 -25.19
C ARG A 131 -11.59 -7.12 -25.34
N GLU A 132 -11.26 -7.83 -26.42
CA GLU A 132 -9.89 -8.17 -26.76
C GLU A 132 -9.08 -6.92 -27.10
N LYS A 133 -9.62 -6.04 -27.96
CA LYS A 133 -8.97 -4.80 -28.35
C LYS A 133 -8.66 -3.94 -27.13
N TRP A 134 -9.65 -3.66 -26.28
CA TRP A 134 -9.41 -2.86 -25.08
C TRP A 134 -8.39 -3.49 -24.13
N ALA A 135 -8.39 -4.82 -23.99
CA ALA A 135 -7.39 -5.48 -23.16
C ALA A 135 -5.97 -5.27 -23.71
N MET A 136 -5.78 -5.34 -25.03
CA MET A 136 -4.46 -5.12 -25.65
C MET A 136 -4.05 -3.65 -25.64
N ASP A 137 -4.98 -2.72 -25.91
CA ASP A 137 -4.71 -1.28 -25.80
C ASP A 137 -4.27 -0.90 -24.37
N THR A 138 -4.95 -1.43 -23.34
CA THR A 138 -4.55 -1.24 -21.93
C THR A 138 -3.19 -1.89 -21.62
N LEU A 139 -2.89 -3.04 -22.22
CA LEU A 139 -1.59 -3.70 -22.06
C LEU A 139 -0.46 -2.88 -22.69
N ASP A 140 -0.72 -2.25 -23.84
CA ASP A 140 0.25 -1.35 -24.48
C ASP A 140 0.54 -0.12 -23.62
N GLU A 141 -0.47 0.54 -23.04
CA GLU A 141 -0.28 1.66 -22.11
C GLU A 141 0.60 1.24 -20.90
N LEU A 142 0.33 0.04 -20.36
CA LEU A 142 1.13 -0.53 -19.27
C LEU A 142 2.58 -0.76 -19.70
N LEU A 143 2.79 -1.35 -20.87
CA LEU A 143 4.13 -1.60 -21.39
C LEU A 143 4.87 -0.29 -21.68
N ASP A 144 4.21 0.76 -22.15
CA ASP A 144 4.82 2.07 -22.32
C ASP A 144 5.28 2.66 -20.98
N PHE A 145 4.46 2.54 -19.94
CA PHE A 145 4.85 2.93 -18.57
C PHE A 145 6.09 2.19 -18.06
N LEU A 146 6.24 0.90 -18.40
CA LEU A 146 7.40 0.10 -18.00
C LEU A 146 8.63 0.26 -18.92
N ILE A 147 8.45 0.44 -20.21
CA ILE A 147 9.56 0.47 -21.19
C ILE A 147 10.10 1.88 -21.34
N HIS A 148 9.20 2.85 -21.49
CA HIS A 148 9.53 4.24 -21.80
C HIS A 148 9.39 5.17 -20.58
N GLY A 149 8.58 4.76 -19.59
CA GLY A 149 8.42 5.46 -18.33
C GLY A 149 9.40 5.03 -17.24
N ASP A 150 9.18 5.60 -16.05
CA ASP A 150 9.90 5.33 -14.82
C ASP A 150 9.25 4.22 -13.96
N GLY A 151 8.29 3.50 -14.53
CA GLY A 151 7.57 2.43 -13.84
C GLY A 151 8.46 1.24 -13.50
N CYS A 152 8.28 0.70 -12.30
CA CYS A 152 8.91 -0.54 -11.84
C CYS A 152 7.95 -1.74 -12.00
N ILE A 153 6.66 -1.54 -11.70
CA ILE A 153 5.66 -2.61 -11.69
C ILE A 153 4.36 -2.15 -12.37
N GLY A 154 3.90 -2.92 -13.37
CA GLY A 154 2.61 -2.71 -14.02
C GLY A 154 1.61 -3.77 -13.59
N LEU A 155 0.46 -3.37 -13.05
CA LEU A 155 -0.62 -4.27 -12.63
C LEU A 155 -1.72 -4.28 -13.71
N PHE A 156 -1.83 -5.36 -14.46
CA PHE A 156 -2.87 -5.57 -15.47
C PHE A 156 -4.12 -6.20 -14.83
N ASP A 157 -5.11 -5.35 -14.48
CA ASP A 157 -6.35 -5.75 -13.81
C ASP A 157 -7.45 -6.06 -14.85
N ALA A 158 -7.57 -7.35 -15.16
CA ALA A 158 -8.62 -7.92 -16.00
C ALA A 158 -9.00 -9.33 -15.48
N THR A 159 -9.99 -9.98 -16.12
CA THR A 159 -10.37 -11.36 -15.72
C THR A 159 -9.37 -12.41 -16.22
N ASN A 160 -8.84 -12.26 -17.44
CA ASN A 160 -7.83 -13.13 -18.06
C ASN A 160 -8.09 -14.64 -17.86
N THR A 161 -9.37 -15.02 -17.97
CA THR A 161 -9.90 -16.32 -17.57
C THR A 161 -9.63 -17.46 -18.55
N SER A 162 -9.19 -17.20 -19.78
CA SER A 162 -8.90 -18.25 -20.77
C SER A 162 -7.41 -18.40 -21.06
N VAL A 163 -6.99 -19.63 -21.37
CA VAL A 163 -5.59 -19.95 -21.74
C VAL A 163 -5.17 -19.15 -22.97
N ALA A 164 -6.06 -19.02 -23.96
CA ALA A 164 -5.81 -18.27 -25.19
C ALA A 164 -5.49 -16.79 -24.92
N ARG A 165 -6.21 -16.13 -24.00
CA ARG A 165 -5.92 -14.73 -23.62
C ARG A 165 -4.56 -14.60 -22.95
N ARG A 166 -4.25 -15.49 -22.00
CA ARG A 166 -2.96 -15.48 -21.30
C ARG A 166 -1.78 -15.68 -22.25
N ARG A 167 -1.91 -16.62 -23.21
CA ARG A 167 -0.90 -16.84 -24.25
C ARG A 167 -0.68 -15.60 -25.13
N LYS A 168 -1.74 -14.90 -25.53
CA LYS A 168 -1.61 -13.64 -26.29
C LYS A 168 -0.87 -12.57 -25.50
N ILE A 169 -1.18 -12.39 -24.22
CA ILE A 169 -0.47 -11.45 -23.35
C ILE A 169 1.03 -11.79 -23.32
N ILE A 170 1.39 -13.05 -23.12
CA ILE A 170 2.79 -13.50 -23.09
C ILE A 170 3.50 -13.20 -24.40
N ASN A 171 2.90 -13.55 -25.53
CA ASN A 171 3.48 -13.31 -26.86
C ASN A 171 3.69 -11.81 -27.11
N HIS A 172 2.68 -10.99 -26.82
CA HIS A 172 2.74 -9.54 -27.00
C HIS A 172 3.85 -8.89 -26.14
N VAL A 173 3.95 -9.28 -24.87
CA VAL A 173 4.99 -8.81 -23.97
C VAL A 173 6.38 -9.24 -24.46
N ARG A 174 6.51 -10.49 -24.93
CA ARG A 174 7.76 -11.01 -25.49
C ARG A 174 8.21 -10.22 -26.72
N GLU A 175 7.29 -9.93 -27.64
CA GLU A 175 7.55 -9.14 -28.85
C GLU A 175 8.01 -7.72 -28.49
N ARG A 176 7.35 -7.07 -27.52
CA ARG A 176 7.65 -5.70 -27.10
C ARG A 176 8.95 -5.57 -26.29
N THR A 177 9.38 -6.63 -25.60
CA THR A 177 10.46 -6.56 -24.60
C THR A 177 11.64 -7.50 -24.85
N ASP A 178 11.66 -8.19 -25.99
CA ASP A 178 12.68 -9.21 -26.32
C ASP A 178 12.77 -10.31 -25.24
N GLY A 179 11.61 -10.64 -24.64
CA GLY A 179 11.49 -11.64 -23.58
C GLY A 179 12.22 -11.29 -22.27
N LYS A 180 12.60 -10.02 -22.05
CA LYS A 180 13.35 -9.59 -20.86
C LYS A 180 12.43 -9.22 -19.69
N LEU A 181 11.22 -8.75 -19.96
CA LEU A 181 10.27 -8.39 -18.91
C LEU A 181 9.70 -9.63 -18.25
N LYS A 182 9.75 -9.68 -16.91
CA LYS A 182 9.17 -10.76 -16.13
C LYS A 182 7.66 -10.61 -16.03
N ILE A 183 6.94 -11.73 -16.09
CA ILE A 183 5.47 -11.77 -15.99
C ILE A 183 5.08 -12.66 -14.80
N LEU A 184 4.36 -12.09 -13.84
CA LEU A 184 3.78 -12.81 -12.71
C LEU A 184 2.25 -12.84 -12.83
N PHE A 185 1.67 -14.03 -12.99
CA PHE A 185 0.23 -14.19 -12.92
C PHE A 185 -0.23 -14.34 -11.47
N VAL A 186 -1.24 -13.56 -11.07
CA VAL A 186 -1.86 -13.64 -9.74
C VAL A 186 -3.31 -14.07 -9.94
N GLU A 187 -3.57 -15.35 -9.67
CA GLU A 187 -4.90 -15.94 -9.78
C GLU A 187 -5.61 -15.91 -8.43
N SER A 188 -6.80 -15.30 -8.39
CA SER A 188 -7.65 -15.28 -7.19
C SER A 188 -8.83 -16.22 -7.36
N ILE A 189 -8.84 -17.28 -6.56
CA ILE A 189 -9.86 -18.33 -6.52
C ILE A 189 -10.55 -18.26 -5.16
N CYS A 190 -11.86 -18.23 -5.13
CA CYS A 190 -12.62 -18.19 -3.88
C CYS A 190 -13.91 -18.94 -4.12
N ASP A 191 -14.21 -19.98 -3.35
CA ASP A 191 -15.43 -20.77 -3.47
C ASP A 191 -16.33 -20.57 -2.22
N ASN A 192 -16.00 -19.58 -1.38
CA ASN A 192 -16.76 -19.24 -0.19
C ASN A 192 -17.92 -18.30 -0.54
N ASP A 193 -19.16 -18.80 -0.45
CA ASP A 193 -20.38 -18.08 -0.80
C ASP A 193 -20.55 -16.76 -0.03
N ALA A 194 -20.26 -16.73 1.27
CA ALA A 194 -20.39 -15.51 2.07
C ALA A 194 -19.44 -14.40 1.56
N ILE A 195 -18.20 -14.76 1.22
CA ILE A 195 -17.21 -13.81 0.66
C ILE A 195 -17.65 -13.33 -0.73
N ILE A 196 -18.18 -14.25 -1.56
CA ILE A 196 -18.66 -13.93 -2.90
C ILE A 196 -19.84 -12.96 -2.83
N GLN A 197 -20.84 -13.25 -1.98
CA GLN A 197 -22.01 -12.40 -1.80
C GLN A 197 -21.63 -11.00 -1.32
N LYS A 198 -20.74 -10.89 -0.32
CA LYS A 198 -20.20 -9.60 0.14
C LYS A 198 -19.53 -8.85 -1.02
N ASN A 199 -18.70 -9.53 -1.81
CA ASN A 199 -18.03 -8.94 -2.97
C ASN A 199 -18.98 -8.54 -4.10
N VAL A 200 -20.06 -9.29 -4.31
CA VAL A 200 -21.13 -8.95 -5.27
C VAL A 200 -21.80 -7.66 -4.82
N HIS A 201 -22.24 -7.57 -3.56
CA HIS A 201 -22.86 -6.37 -3.03
C HIS A 201 -21.96 -5.14 -3.20
N LEU A 202 -20.66 -5.29 -2.95
CA LEU A 202 -19.68 -4.22 -3.15
C LEU A 202 -19.54 -3.80 -4.63
N LYS A 203 -19.77 -4.72 -5.57
CA LYS A 203 -19.74 -4.42 -7.01
C LYS A 203 -21.02 -3.71 -7.47
N LEU A 204 -22.16 -3.98 -6.84
CA LEU A 204 -23.42 -3.31 -7.13
C LEU A 204 -23.41 -1.82 -6.73
N SER A 205 -22.71 -1.45 -5.65
CA SER A 205 -22.47 -0.04 -5.34
C SER A 205 -21.36 0.59 -6.20
N GLY A 206 -20.83 -0.17 -7.17
CA GLY A 206 -19.80 0.27 -8.09
C GLY A 206 -20.34 1.18 -9.21
N PRO A 207 -19.43 1.81 -9.98
CA PRO A 207 -19.79 2.75 -11.03
C PRO A 207 -20.58 2.11 -12.20
N ASP A 208 -20.46 0.80 -12.41
CA ASP A 208 -21.20 0.07 -13.46
C ASP A 208 -22.72 0.04 -13.18
N TYR A 209 -23.13 0.17 -11.90
CA TYR A 209 -24.52 -0.02 -11.45
C TYR A 209 -25.04 1.14 -10.58
N LYS A 210 -24.31 2.26 -10.50
CA LYS A 210 -24.59 3.38 -9.57
C LYS A 210 -26.03 3.91 -9.62
N ASN A 211 -26.65 3.91 -10.81
CA ASN A 211 -27.99 4.43 -11.06
C ASN A 211 -28.99 3.33 -11.47
N VAL A 212 -28.66 2.07 -11.18
CA VAL A 212 -29.48 0.91 -11.55
C VAL A 212 -30.15 0.38 -10.30
N ASP A 213 -31.40 -0.04 -10.43
CA ASP A 213 -32.13 -0.72 -9.37
C ASP A 213 -31.34 -1.93 -8.83
N LYS A 214 -31.34 -2.14 -7.51
CA LYS A 214 -30.44 -3.11 -6.86
C LYS A 214 -30.73 -4.54 -7.31
N GLU A 215 -32.01 -4.89 -7.43
CA GLU A 215 -32.46 -6.21 -7.85
C GLU A 215 -32.10 -6.46 -9.32
N VAL A 216 -32.30 -5.47 -10.19
CA VAL A 216 -31.92 -5.54 -11.61
C VAL A 216 -30.39 -5.66 -11.76
N ALA A 217 -29.64 -4.85 -11.03
CA ALA A 217 -28.18 -4.87 -11.03
C ALA A 217 -27.63 -6.21 -10.55
N LEU A 218 -28.24 -6.80 -9.52
CA LEU A 218 -27.89 -8.12 -9.01
C LEU A 218 -28.10 -9.20 -10.09
N GLN A 219 -29.28 -9.23 -10.73
CA GLN A 219 -29.57 -10.21 -11.78
C GLN A 219 -28.61 -10.09 -12.97
N ASP A 220 -28.34 -8.87 -13.42
CA ASP A 220 -27.37 -8.60 -14.49
C ASP A 220 -25.96 -9.09 -14.11
N PHE A 221 -25.50 -8.75 -12.90
CA PHE A 221 -24.17 -9.13 -12.45
C PHE A 221 -24.01 -10.65 -12.28
N LEU A 222 -25.05 -11.34 -11.78
CA LEU A 222 -25.08 -12.80 -11.71
C LEU A 222 -25.06 -13.43 -13.10
N GLY A 223 -25.81 -12.88 -14.05
CA GLY A 223 -25.76 -13.29 -15.46
C GLY A 223 -24.36 -13.14 -16.06
N ARG A 224 -23.71 -12.00 -15.80
CA ARG A 224 -22.32 -11.74 -16.19
C ARG A 224 -21.36 -12.77 -15.57
N MET A 225 -21.51 -13.11 -14.30
CA MET A 225 -20.68 -14.14 -13.64
C MET A 225 -20.83 -15.50 -14.31
N LYS A 226 -22.06 -15.95 -14.56
CA LYS A 226 -22.34 -17.21 -15.27
C LYS A 226 -21.69 -17.27 -16.65
N ASN A 227 -21.67 -16.16 -17.38
CA ASN A 227 -21.00 -16.10 -18.69
C ASN A 227 -19.48 -16.27 -18.60
N TYR A 228 -18.84 -15.72 -17.56
CA TYR A 228 -17.41 -15.96 -17.32
C TYR A 228 -17.12 -17.39 -16.85
N GLU A 229 -17.98 -17.98 -16.04
CA GLU A 229 -17.83 -19.36 -15.55
C GLU A 229 -17.81 -20.39 -16.69
N LYS A 230 -18.60 -20.18 -17.75
CA LYS A 230 -18.63 -21.06 -18.94
C LYS A 230 -17.28 -21.19 -19.65
N VAL A 231 -16.41 -20.17 -19.57
CA VAL A 231 -15.13 -20.10 -20.31
C VAL A 231 -13.94 -20.03 -19.36
N TYR A 232 -14.17 -20.18 -18.05
CA TYR A 232 -13.09 -20.03 -17.09
C TYR A 232 -12.21 -21.28 -17.05
N GLU A 233 -10.95 -21.07 -17.41
CA GLU A 233 -9.87 -22.03 -17.30
C GLU A 233 -8.87 -21.50 -16.27
N THR A 234 -8.82 -22.13 -15.10
CA THR A 234 -7.77 -21.86 -14.11
C THR A 234 -6.40 -22.02 -14.75
N ILE A 235 -5.35 -21.39 -14.21
CA ILE A 235 -3.99 -21.64 -14.74
C ILE A 235 -3.68 -23.14 -14.63
N GLN A 236 -3.24 -23.79 -15.70
CA GLN A 236 -3.00 -25.24 -15.72
C GLN A 236 -1.51 -25.58 -15.76
N GLU A 237 -1.15 -26.81 -15.37
CA GLU A 237 0.22 -27.33 -15.51
C GLU A 237 0.68 -27.34 -16.98
N SER A 238 -0.25 -27.43 -17.93
CA SER A 238 0.05 -27.34 -19.36
C SER A 238 0.60 -25.98 -19.81
N GLU A 239 0.42 -24.94 -18.99
CA GLU A 239 0.98 -23.59 -19.20
C GLU A 239 2.36 -23.44 -18.55
N GLU A 240 2.82 -24.39 -17.73
CA GLU A 240 4.08 -24.32 -17.00
C GLU A 240 5.29 -24.39 -17.95
N THR A 241 5.76 -23.21 -18.35
CA THR A 241 6.98 -23.02 -19.12
C THR A 241 7.99 -22.23 -18.30
N SER A 242 9.24 -22.13 -18.76
CA SER A 242 10.25 -21.28 -18.10
C SER A 242 9.92 -19.78 -18.14
N GLU A 243 8.97 -19.37 -18.98
CA GLU A 243 8.60 -17.97 -19.21
C GLU A 243 7.45 -17.50 -18.29
N ILE A 244 6.75 -18.42 -17.62
CA ILE A 244 5.61 -18.11 -16.75
C ILE A 244 6.00 -18.24 -15.28
N GLN A 245 5.55 -17.27 -14.49
CA GLN A 245 5.52 -17.31 -13.02
C GLN A 245 4.07 -17.15 -12.60
N TYR A 246 3.61 -17.89 -11.59
CA TYR A 246 2.27 -17.65 -11.06
C TYR A 246 2.15 -17.92 -9.56
N ILE A 247 1.16 -17.27 -8.96
CA ILE A 247 0.63 -17.55 -7.64
C ILE A 247 -0.89 -17.69 -7.72
N LYS A 248 -1.44 -18.77 -7.17
CA LYS A 248 -2.87 -18.97 -6.98
C LYS A 248 -3.20 -18.78 -5.51
N LEU A 249 -4.05 -17.80 -5.22
CA LEU A 249 -4.59 -17.54 -3.90
C LEU A 249 -5.98 -18.16 -3.82
N ILE A 250 -6.09 -19.27 -3.10
CA ILE A 250 -7.33 -20.03 -2.95
C ILE A 250 -7.96 -19.70 -1.60
N ASN A 251 -9.22 -19.25 -1.64
CA ASN A 251 -10.01 -18.86 -0.47
C ASN A 251 -9.27 -17.86 0.41
N VAL A 252 -8.79 -16.77 -0.20
CA VAL A 252 -8.12 -15.67 0.52
C VAL A 252 -6.86 -16.14 1.24
N GLY A 253 -6.02 -16.91 0.54
CA GLY A 253 -4.72 -17.36 1.05
C GLY A 253 -4.76 -18.60 1.94
N LYS A 254 -5.94 -19.19 2.22
CA LYS A 254 -6.04 -20.47 2.94
C LYS A 254 -5.21 -21.58 2.28
N LYS A 255 -5.13 -21.57 0.95
CA LYS A 255 -4.18 -22.37 0.19
C LYS A 255 -3.50 -21.49 -0.85
N VAL A 256 -2.19 -21.65 -0.97
CA VAL A 256 -1.38 -20.94 -1.95
C VAL A 256 -0.65 -21.96 -2.81
N ILE A 257 -0.71 -21.80 -4.13
CA ILE A 257 0.06 -22.60 -5.09
C ILE A 257 0.94 -21.64 -5.86
N MET A 258 2.24 -21.93 -5.97
CA MET A 258 3.20 -21.06 -6.64
C MET A 258 4.06 -21.89 -7.58
N TYR A 259 4.41 -21.29 -8.72
CA TYR A 259 5.26 -21.91 -9.73
C TYR A 259 6.25 -20.87 -10.27
N ASN A 260 7.53 -21.28 -10.34
CA ASN A 260 8.61 -20.56 -11.00
C ASN A 260 8.71 -19.07 -10.61
N VAL A 261 8.47 -18.75 -9.33
CA VAL A 261 8.64 -17.39 -8.81
C VAL A 261 10.13 -17.07 -8.82
N ASN A 262 10.53 -16.13 -9.69
CA ASN A 262 11.92 -15.75 -9.88
C ASN A 262 12.07 -14.24 -10.01
N GLY A 263 12.90 -13.67 -9.15
CA GLY A 263 13.30 -12.27 -9.19
C GLY A 263 12.80 -11.50 -8.00
N PHE A 264 13.58 -10.50 -7.62
CA PHE A 264 13.37 -9.74 -6.41
C PHE A 264 11.94 -9.18 -6.29
N LEU A 265 11.43 -8.48 -7.31
CA LEU A 265 10.07 -7.92 -7.25
C LEU A 265 8.98 -8.99 -7.16
N SER A 266 9.12 -10.10 -7.89
CA SER A 266 8.16 -11.21 -7.83
C SER A 266 8.13 -11.83 -6.43
N GLU A 267 9.29 -12.04 -5.82
CA GLU A 267 9.42 -12.54 -4.45
C GLU A 267 8.84 -11.58 -3.41
N GLN A 268 9.06 -10.26 -3.57
CA GLN A 268 8.46 -9.25 -2.69
C GLN A 268 6.93 -9.26 -2.76
N VAL A 269 6.36 -9.33 -3.95
CA VAL A 269 4.91 -9.37 -4.17
C VAL A 269 4.34 -10.66 -3.59
N VAL A 270 4.95 -11.80 -3.90
CA VAL A 270 4.51 -13.11 -3.40
C VAL A 270 4.61 -13.19 -1.88
N GLY A 271 5.72 -12.73 -1.29
CA GLY A 271 5.92 -12.63 0.15
C GLY A 271 4.83 -11.80 0.83
N PHE A 272 4.47 -10.66 0.25
CA PHE A 272 3.37 -9.83 0.72
C PHE A 272 2.01 -10.55 0.61
N LEU A 273 1.73 -11.20 -0.53
CA LEU A 273 0.48 -11.91 -0.79
C LEU A 273 0.20 -13.07 0.19
N MET A 274 1.24 -13.72 0.69
CA MET A 274 1.11 -14.80 1.69
C MET A 274 0.63 -14.31 3.06
N ASN A 275 0.73 -13.02 3.35
CA ASN A 275 0.35 -12.43 4.65
C ASN A 275 -1.08 -11.86 4.65
N PHE A 276 -1.89 -12.12 3.61
CA PHE A 276 -3.23 -11.55 3.52
C PHE A 276 -4.21 -12.22 4.49
N ASN A 277 -4.94 -11.39 5.22
CA ASN A 277 -6.19 -11.77 5.85
C ASN A 277 -7.29 -10.71 5.62
N LEU A 278 -8.53 -11.10 5.91
CA LEU A 278 -9.73 -10.24 5.84
C LEU A 278 -10.34 -10.00 7.22
N ALA A 279 -9.61 -10.28 8.30
CA ALA A 279 -10.11 -10.07 9.64
C ALA A 279 -10.36 -8.58 9.90
N GLU A 280 -11.53 -8.28 10.45
CA GLU A 280 -11.84 -6.96 10.98
C GLU A 280 -11.11 -6.78 12.30
N ARG A 281 -10.30 -5.72 12.41
CA ARG A 281 -9.45 -5.43 13.57
C ARG A 281 -9.15 -3.94 13.63
N GLN A 282 -8.76 -3.50 14.81
CA GLN A 282 -8.26 -2.16 15.06
C GLN A 282 -6.74 -2.13 15.00
N ILE A 283 -6.18 -1.21 14.23
CA ILE A 283 -4.76 -0.87 14.26
C ILE A 283 -4.65 0.55 14.77
N TRP A 284 -4.10 0.72 15.96
CA TRP A 284 -3.84 2.01 16.57
C TRP A 284 -2.39 2.42 16.39
N ILE A 285 -2.13 3.69 16.08
CA ILE A 285 -0.78 4.26 15.96
C ILE A 285 -0.71 5.51 16.83
N SER A 286 0.36 5.61 17.62
CA SER A 286 0.57 6.64 18.62
C SER A 286 2.05 7.01 18.68
N ARG A 287 2.35 8.30 18.84
CA ARG A 287 3.67 8.71 19.33
C ARG A 287 3.81 8.31 20.79
N ALA A 288 5.02 8.01 21.22
CA ALA A 288 5.37 7.91 22.62
C ALA A 288 5.01 9.21 23.33
N ALA A 289 4.76 9.12 24.63
CA ALA A 289 4.59 10.28 25.47
C ALA A 289 5.81 11.21 25.37
N GLU A 290 5.56 12.52 25.50
CA GLU A 290 6.59 13.55 25.41
C GLU A 290 7.77 13.21 26.34
N SER A 291 8.97 13.24 25.78
CA SER A 291 10.22 13.01 26.51
C SER A 291 10.92 14.32 26.86
N GLU A 292 11.85 14.30 27.81
CA GLU A 292 12.66 15.47 28.18
C GLU A 292 13.48 16.04 26.98
N SER A 293 13.88 15.17 26.04
CA SER A 293 14.58 15.61 24.81
C SER A 293 13.62 16.26 23.82
N GLU A 294 12.42 15.71 23.66
CA GLU A 294 11.38 16.27 22.78
C GLU A 294 10.91 17.64 23.28
N ALA A 295 10.72 17.81 24.58
CA ALA A 295 10.38 19.09 25.20
C ALA A 295 11.44 20.19 24.98
N GLN A 296 12.65 19.82 24.55
CA GLN A 296 13.76 20.72 24.23
C GLN A 296 14.06 20.79 22.72
N ASP A 297 13.19 20.26 21.86
CA ASP A 297 13.37 20.18 20.41
C ASP A 297 14.67 19.47 19.97
N ARG A 298 15.16 18.52 20.80
CA ARG A 298 16.36 17.73 20.49
C ARG A 298 15.98 16.51 19.66
N LEU A 299 16.73 16.27 18.59
CA LEU A 299 16.52 15.12 17.71
C LEU A 299 17.00 13.83 18.38
N GLY A 300 16.21 12.77 18.23
CA GLY A 300 16.52 11.44 18.73
C GLY A 300 16.70 11.41 20.25
N GLY A 301 17.74 10.71 20.71
CA GLY A 301 17.99 10.47 22.12
C GLY A 301 17.15 9.34 22.72
N ASP A 302 17.35 9.16 24.03
CA ASP A 302 16.73 8.08 24.80
C ASP A 302 16.42 8.56 26.23
N SER A 303 15.72 9.70 26.31
CA SER A 303 15.38 10.34 27.58
C SER A 303 14.05 9.83 28.15
N PRO A 304 13.85 9.97 29.48
CA PRO A 304 12.60 9.60 30.14
C PRO A 304 11.44 10.51 29.73
N VAL A 305 10.22 10.06 30.01
CA VAL A 305 8.97 10.79 29.80
C VAL A 305 8.84 11.96 30.77
N THR A 306 8.29 13.09 30.31
CA THR A 306 8.02 14.25 31.17
C THR A 306 6.85 13.97 32.12
N ALA A 307 6.70 14.77 33.17
CA ALA A 307 5.55 14.64 34.07
C ALA A 307 4.20 14.80 33.34
N ALA A 308 4.13 15.67 32.33
CA ALA A 308 2.94 15.84 31.50
C ALA A 308 2.72 14.62 30.57
N GLY A 309 3.81 14.06 30.02
CA GLY A 309 3.77 12.85 29.20
C GLY A 309 3.23 11.63 29.94
N HIS A 310 3.50 11.47 31.24
CA HIS A 310 2.88 10.40 32.04
C HIS A 310 1.36 10.51 32.10
N GLY A 311 0.82 11.74 32.21
CA GLY A 311 -0.63 11.96 32.14
C GLY A 311 -1.23 11.49 30.81
N TYR A 312 -0.56 11.79 29.69
CA TYR A 312 -0.95 11.26 28.38
C TYR A 312 -0.94 9.72 28.35
N ALA A 313 0.14 9.09 28.84
CA ALA A 313 0.30 7.64 28.79
C ALA A 313 -0.78 6.90 29.60
N GLU A 314 -1.11 7.39 30.79
CA GLU A 314 -2.16 6.84 31.64
C GLU A 314 -3.56 7.01 31.02
N ALA A 315 -3.83 8.17 30.44
CA ALA A 315 -5.07 8.40 29.70
C ALA A 315 -5.17 7.49 28.47
N ALA A 316 -4.07 7.29 27.74
CA ALA A 316 -4.04 6.45 26.54
C ALA A 316 -4.35 4.99 26.87
N ALA A 317 -3.78 4.45 27.95
CA ALA A 317 -4.06 3.08 28.40
C ALA A 317 -5.54 2.88 28.76
N ARG A 318 -6.14 3.83 29.50
CA ARG A 318 -7.58 3.80 29.81
C ARG A 318 -8.44 3.92 28.56
N PHE A 319 -8.12 4.85 27.68
CA PHE A 319 -8.88 5.09 26.45
C PHE A 319 -8.85 3.87 25.52
N ILE A 320 -7.68 3.28 25.29
CA ILE A 320 -7.54 2.08 24.44
C ILE A 320 -8.30 0.89 25.04
N SER A 321 -8.31 0.73 26.36
CA SER A 321 -9.10 -0.31 27.03
C SER A 321 -10.61 -0.13 26.79
N GLN A 322 -11.10 1.12 26.80
CA GLN A 322 -12.48 1.44 26.46
C GLN A 322 -12.79 1.16 24.98
N GLN A 323 -11.89 1.56 24.08
CA GLN A 323 -12.04 1.32 22.64
C GLN A 323 -12.04 -0.16 22.27
N LYS A 324 -11.19 -0.97 22.94
CA LYS A 324 -11.19 -2.43 22.81
C LYS A 324 -12.58 -3.00 23.15
N SER A 325 -13.13 -2.60 24.30
CA SER A 325 -14.45 -3.06 24.77
C SER A 325 -15.58 -2.62 23.84
N ALA A 326 -15.55 -1.36 23.38
CA ALA A 326 -16.55 -0.81 22.46
C ALA A 326 -16.53 -1.53 21.11
N PHE A 327 -15.35 -1.82 20.57
CA PHE A 327 -15.19 -2.55 19.31
C PHE A 327 -15.68 -3.99 19.40
N PHE A 328 -15.46 -4.65 20.54
CA PHE A 328 -16.03 -5.98 20.74
C PHE A 328 -17.57 -5.94 20.80
N ALA A 329 -18.15 -4.95 21.47
CA ALA A 329 -19.60 -4.77 21.53
C ALA A 329 -20.21 -4.53 20.13
N ASP A 330 -19.59 -3.69 19.31
CA ASP A 330 -20.01 -3.44 17.92
C ASP A 330 -19.98 -4.72 17.06
N GLN A 331 -18.93 -5.54 17.19
CA GLN A 331 -18.86 -6.83 16.52
C GLN A 331 -19.96 -7.80 16.96
N VAL A 332 -20.27 -7.84 18.26
CA VAL A 332 -21.39 -8.65 18.79
C VAL A 332 -22.69 -8.18 18.15
N GLU A 333 -22.95 -6.87 18.15
CA GLU A 333 -24.17 -6.28 17.59
C GLU A 333 -24.33 -6.60 16.10
N HIS A 334 -23.27 -6.39 15.30
CA HIS A 334 -23.30 -6.71 13.87
C HIS A 334 -23.59 -8.19 13.61
N LEU A 335 -22.99 -9.10 14.38
CA LEU A 335 -23.25 -10.53 14.25
C LEU A 335 -24.67 -10.92 14.66
N VAL A 336 -25.23 -10.26 15.67
CA VAL A 336 -26.62 -10.48 16.10
C VAL A 336 -27.59 -10.06 15.00
N VAL A 337 -27.39 -8.87 14.41
CA VAL A 337 -28.20 -8.37 13.29
C VAL A 337 -28.11 -9.31 12.10
N GLN A 338 -26.90 -9.71 11.72
CA GLN A 338 -26.70 -10.63 10.60
C GLN A 338 -27.36 -11.99 10.84
N ALA A 339 -27.24 -12.55 12.06
CA ALA A 339 -27.87 -13.83 12.38
C ALA A 339 -29.40 -13.75 12.31
N GLN A 340 -30.00 -12.61 12.68
CA GLN A 340 -31.44 -12.38 12.56
C GLN A 340 -31.90 -12.30 11.11
N GLU A 341 -31.14 -11.62 10.24
CA GLU A 341 -31.43 -11.52 8.80
C GLU A 341 -31.32 -12.87 8.08
N ASP A 342 -30.28 -13.64 8.40
CA ASP A 342 -30.02 -14.94 7.79
C ASP A 342 -30.85 -16.09 8.41
N GLY A 343 -31.62 -15.80 9.47
CA GLY A 343 -32.38 -16.81 10.22
C GLY A 343 -31.51 -17.82 10.98
N THR A 344 -30.25 -17.46 11.25
CA THR A 344 -29.28 -18.30 11.96
C THR A 344 -29.52 -18.25 13.48
N PRO A 345 -29.54 -19.38 14.20
CA PRO A 345 -29.70 -19.37 15.66
C PRO A 345 -28.57 -18.58 16.35
N LEU A 346 -28.93 -17.65 17.23
CA LEU A 346 -27.97 -16.77 17.93
C LEU A 346 -27.04 -17.51 18.92
N ALA A 347 -27.55 -18.55 19.60
CA ALA A 347 -26.79 -19.28 20.61
C ALA A 347 -25.44 -19.85 20.11
N PRO A 348 -25.37 -20.58 18.97
CA PRO A 348 -24.09 -21.05 18.44
C PRO A 348 -23.17 -19.92 17.95
N VAL A 349 -23.74 -18.82 17.43
CA VAL A 349 -22.97 -17.65 16.97
C VAL A 349 -22.24 -16.99 18.15
N LEU A 350 -22.96 -16.71 19.23
CA LEU A 350 -22.41 -16.07 20.42
C LEU A 350 -21.46 -17.00 21.20
N SER A 351 -21.71 -18.31 21.21
CA SER A 351 -20.86 -19.26 21.94
C SER A 351 -19.43 -19.41 21.39
N ASN A 352 -19.23 -19.09 20.11
CA ASN A 352 -17.91 -19.11 19.46
C ASN A 352 -17.24 -17.74 19.45
N LEU A 353 -17.93 -16.70 19.94
CA LEU A 353 -17.39 -15.36 19.97
C LEU A 353 -16.46 -15.20 21.17
N GLN A 354 -15.21 -14.89 20.89
CA GLN A 354 -14.23 -14.52 21.89
C GLN A 354 -13.73 -13.12 21.59
N GLU A 355 -13.49 -12.33 22.63
CA GLU A 355 -12.83 -11.04 22.48
C GLU A 355 -11.43 -11.27 21.93
N SER A 356 -11.12 -10.65 20.79
CA SER A 356 -9.81 -10.77 20.16
C SER A 356 -8.71 -10.27 21.10
N SER A 357 -7.52 -10.87 21.00
CA SER A 357 -6.38 -10.39 21.75
C SER A 357 -5.99 -8.98 21.29
N PHE A 358 -5.26 -8.26 22.15
CA PHE A 358 -4.81 -6.90 21.86
C PHE A 358 -3.33 -6.79 22.18
N SER A 359 -2.49 -6.60 21.16
CA SER A 359 -1.05 -6.41 21.34
C SER A 359 -0.69 -4.92 21.42
N VAL A 360 0.25 -4.57 22.30
CA VAL A 360 0.83 -3.22 22.38
C VAL A 360 2.30 -3.32 22.01
N TRP A 361 2.69 -2.70 20.90
CA TRP A 361 4.05 -2.76 20.38
C TRP A 361 4.73 -1.42 20.57
N THR A 362 5.80 -1.40 21.35
CA THR A 362 6.59 -0.21 21.59
C THR A 362 7.87 -0.26 20.77
N SER A 363 8.48 0.91 20.52
CA SER A 363 9.92 0.95 20.27
C SER A 363 10.73 0.47 21.49
N MET A 364 12.03 0.30 21.33
CA MET A 364 12.95 0.06 22.45
C MET A 364 13.51 1.35 23.08
N ASN A 365 13.07 2.53 22.64
CA ASN A 365 13.44 3.79 23.31
C ASN A 365 12.65 3.96 24.61
N CYS A 366 13.29 4.58 25.60
CA CYS A 366 12.82 4.81 26.95
C CYS A 366 11.40 5.39 26.98
N SER A 367 11.15 6.46 26.23
CA SER A 367 9.82 7.12 26.19
C SER A 367 8.69 6.18 25.75
N ALA A 368 8.93 5.34 24.74
CA ALA A 368 7.94 4.39 24.26
C ALA A 368 7.72 3.23 25.24
N ILE A 369 8.79 2.75 25.89
CA ILE A 369 8.71 1.71 26.91
C ILE A 369 7.92 2.22 28.12
N GLU A 370 8.25 3.42 28.61
CA GLU A 370 7.54 4.04 29.73
C GLU A 370 6.06 4.29 29.40
N THR A 371 5.76 4.74 28.18
CA THR A 371 4.37 4.88 27.72
C THR A 371 3.65 3.53 27.72
N GLY A 372 4.30 2.48 27.19
CA GLY A 372 3.76 1.13 27.14
C GLY A 372 3.59 0.46 28.51
N ALA A 373 4.38 0.85 29.51
CA ALA A 373 4.31 0.29 30.87
C ALA A 373 2.99 0.58 31.60
N HIS A 374 2.21 1.54 31.11
CA HIS A 374 0.87 1.85 31.66
C HIS A 374 -0.23 0.87 31.17
N PHE A 375 0.09 -0.02 30.22
CA PHE A 375 -0.85 -1.05 29.75
C PHE A 375 -0.71 -2.33 30.59
N ASP A 376 -1.84 -2.83 31.09
CA ASP A 376 -1.87 -4.02 31.96
C ASP A 376 -1.58 -5.31 31.17
N ASP A 377 -0.49 -6.01 31.54
CA ASP A 377 -0.05 -7.27 30.93
C ASP A 377 -1.08 -8.41 31.02
N SER A 378 -2.07 -8.31 31.92
CA SER A 378 -3.16 -9.28 32.00
C SER A 378 -4.22 -9.08 30.90
N VAL A 379 -4.24 -7.90 30.29
CA VAL A 379 -5.21 -7.50 29.25
C VAL A 379 -4.53 -7.36 27.89
N PHE A 380 -3.29 -6.88 27.85
CA PHE A 380 -2.53 -6.55 26.65
C PHE A 380 -1.25 -7.38 26.54
N ASP A 381 -0.91 -7.79 25.31
CA ASP A 381 0.37 -8.42 25.00
C ASP A 381 1.40 -7.34 24.62
N VAL A 382 2.13 -6.82 25.62
CA VAL A 382 3.07 -5.71 25.46
C VAL A 382 4.45 -6.22 24.99
N LYS A 383 4.97 -5.68 23.89
CA LYS A 383 6.25 -6.08 23.29
C LYS A 383 7.06 -4.88 22.81
N ALA A 384 8.33 -4.80 23.20
CA ALA A 384 9.27 -3.82 22.66
C ALA A 384 10.00 -4.37 21.42
N MET A 385 10.08 -3.56 20.37
CA MET A 385 10.68 -3.93 19.09
C MET A 385 11.70 -2.90 18.63
N LYS A 386 12.94 -3.34 18.38
CA LYS A 386 14.00 -2.47 17.84
C LYS A 386 13.67 -1.89 16.46
N MET A 387 12.87 -2.61 15.68
CA MET A 387 12.43 -2.15 14.35
C MET A 387 11.52 -0.91 14.42
N LEU A 388 10.95 -0.60 15.59
CA LEU A 388 10.11 0.56 15.85
C LEU A 388 10.88 1.73 16.49
N ASN A 389 12.20 1.63 16.67
CA ASN A 389 13.00 2.77 17.14
C ASN A 389 12.92 3.94 16.17
N GLU A 390 13.09 5.15 16.69
CA GLU A 390 13.12 6.34 15.85
C GLU A 390 14.22 6.26 14.78
N LEU A 391 14.11 7.09 13.76
CA LEU A 391 15.20 7.37 12.83
C LEU A 391 16.47 7.72 13.62
N ASN A 392 17.57 7.02 13.31
CA ASN A 392 18.86 7.32 13.91
C ASN A 392 19.52 8.53 13.23
N TYR A 393 19.73 9.61 13.98
CA TYR A 393 20.33 10.85 13.51
C TYR A 393 21.87 10.83 13.51
N GLY A 394 22.49 9.71 13.88
CA GLY A 394 23.92 9.48 13.87
C GLY A 394 24.67 10.47 14.75
N SER A 395 25.60 11.21 14.17
CA SER A 395 26.38 12.25 14.86
C SER A 395 25.53 13.47 15.27
N PHE A 396 24.28 13.56 14.82
CA PHE A 396 23.36 14.66 15.15
C PHE A 396 22.37 14.32 16.26
N GLU A 397 22.46 13.12 16.85
CA GLU A 397 21.71 12.74 18.04
C GLU A 397 21.86 13.77 19.17
N GLY A 398 20.74 14.19 19.75
CA GLY A 398 20.67 15.18 20.83
C GLY A 398 20.84 16.64 20.39
N LEU A 399 21.06 16.94 19.11
CA LEU A 399 21.13 18.31 18.60
C LEU A 399 19.74 18.82 18.20
N THR A 400 19.54 20.13 18.28
CA THR A 400 18.40 20.82 17.68
C THR A 400 18.67 21.10 16.18
N LEU A 401 17.61 21.27 15.40
CA LEU A 401 17.74 21.66 13.98
C LEU A 401 18.50 22.99 13.81
N SER A 402 18.27 23.94 14.70
CA SER A 402 18.97 25.25 14.71
C SER A 402 20.48 25.09 14.93
N GLU A 403 20.89 24.18 15.81
CA GLU A 403 22.31 23.87 16.05
C GLU A 403 22.95 23.20 14.83
N ILE A 404 22.23 22.30 14.16
CA ILE A 404 22.68 21.63 12.93
C ILE A 404 22.82 22.65 11.79
N GLN A 405 21.83 23.52 11.60
CA GLN A 405 21.88 24.56 10.56
C GLN A 405 23.09 25.49 10.75
N ARG A 406 23.40 25.85 12.01
CA ARG A 406 24.51 26.73 12.34
C ARG A 406 25.87 26.04 12.21
N SER A 407 25.98 24.81 12.71
CA SER A 407 27.27 24.09 12.83
C SER A 407 27.61 23.26 11.61
N TYR A 408 26.60 22.77 10.89
CA TYR A 408 26.71 21.87 9.73
C TYR A 408 25.81 22.34 8.57
N PRO A 409 25.97 23.58 8.06
CA PRO A 409 25.10 24.14 7.02
C PRO A 409 25.11 23.34 5.70
N TYR A 410 26.22 22.68 5.37
CA TYR A 410 26.30 21.81 4.20
C TYR A 410 25.37 20.58 4.35
N GLU A 411 25.41 19.92 5.51
CA GLU A 411 24.58 18.75 5.80
C GLU A 411 23.09 19.13 5.89
N TYR A 412 22.78 20.27 6.51
CA TYR A 412 21.42 20.81 6.55
C TYR A 412 20.86 21.05 5.12
N ASN A 413 21.66 21.66 4.24
CA ASN A 413 21.27 21.84 2.84
C ASN A 413 21.17 20.50 2.10
N ALA A 414 22.08 19.56 2.36
CA ALA A 414 22.05 18.23 1.76
C ALA A 414 20.78 17.46 2.13
N GLN A 415 20.31 17.57 3.38
CA GLN A 415 19.05 17.01 3.84
C GLN A 415 17.87 17.54 3.02
N ILE A 416 17.79 18.86 2.85
CA ILE A 416 16.72 19.50 2.05
C ILE A 416 16.79 19.05 0.60
N THR A 417 17.98 19.00 0.00
CA THR A 417 18.10 18.66 -1.44
C THR A 417 17.87 17.19 -1.75
N ASN A 418 18.26 16.28 -0.85
CA ASN A 418 18.20 14.84 -1.09
C ASN A 418 16.95 14.19 -0.46
N GLY A 419 16.23 14.91 0.39
CA GLY A 419 14.97 14.47 1.00
C GLY A 419 15.09 13.11 1.67
N GLU A 420 14.20 12.18 1.31
CA GLU A 420 14.12 10.82 1.88
C GLU A 420 15.39 9.99 1.71
N ARG A 421 16.25 10.35 0.74
CA ARG A 421 17.51 9.65 0.45
C ARG A 421 18.67 10.18 1.28
N TYR A 422 18.52 11.33 1.93
CA TYR A 422 19.55 11.85 2.81
C TYR A 422 19.77 10.88 3.96
N LYS A 423 21.02 10.47 4.15
CA LYS A 423 21.43 9.58 5.23
C LYS A 423 22.22 10.40 6.24
N TYR A 424 21.75 10.43 7.48
CA TYR A 424 22.43 11.18 8.54
C TYR A 424 23.87 10.66 8.74
N PRO A 425 24.86 11.55 8.91
CA PRO A 425 26.25 11.16 9.08
C PRO A 425 26.46 10.54 10.46
N GLY A 426 27.47 9.67 10.59
CA GLY A 426 27.85 9.06 11.86
C GLY A 426 27.52 7.58 11.95
N SER A 427 27.83 7.00 13.11
CA SER A 427 27.63 5.57 13.35
C SER A 427 26.13 5.26 13.43
N GLY A 428 25.64 4.40 12.55
CA GLY A 428 24.25 3.94 12.57
C GLY A 428 23.23 4.96 12.05
N GLY A 429 23.67 6.13 11.54
CA GLY A 429 22.76 7.11 10.96
C GLY A 429 21.92 6.52 9.83
N GLU A 430 20.66 6.91 9.76
CA GLU A 430 19.66 6.36 8.83
C GLU A 430 19.16 7.43 7.86
N SER A 431 18.62 6.98 6.74
CA SER A 431 17.74 7.76 5.87
C SER A 431 16.28 7.37 6.09
N TYR A 432 15.33 8.15 5.58
CA TYR A 432 13.92 7.73 5.61
C TYR A 432 13.69 6.42 4.84
N LEU A 433 14.45 6.19 3.76
CA LEU A 433 14.41 4.90 3.05
C LEU A 433 14.94 3.74 3.90
N ASP A 434 15.96 3.96 4.74
CA ASP A 434 16.44 2.94 5.68
C ASP A 434 15.32 2.59 6.70
N VAL A 435 14.58 3.59 7.19
CA VAL A 435 13.41 3.40 8.08
C VAL A 435 12.32 2.57 7.40
N ILE A 436 11.94 2.90 6.16
CA ILE A 436 10.95 2.11 5.38
C ILE A 436 11.40 0.65 5.27
N ASN A 437 12.66 0.41 4.93
CA ASN A 437 13.20 -0.94 4.80
C ASN A 437 13.22 -1.70 6.14
N ARG A 438 13.51 -0.99 7.24
CA ARG A 438 13.53 -1.55 8.60
C ARG A 438 12.14 -1.88 9.13
N VAL A 439 11.13 -1.06 8.86
CA VAL A 439 9.74 -1.26 9.34
C VAL A 439 8.94 -2.23 8.47
N ARG A 440 9.41 -2.56 7.26
CA ARG A 440 8.75 -3.51 6.35
C ARG A 440 8.28 -4.82 7.00
N PRO A 441 9.09 -5.54 7.83
CA PRO A 441 8.62 -6.74 8.52
C PRO A 441 7.47 -6.48 9.50
N VAL A 442 7.43 -5.31 10.13
CA VAL A 442 6.34 -4.89 11.02
C VAL A 442 5.06 -4.69 10.22
N VAL A 443 5.13 -4.04 9.05
CA VAL A 443 3.97 -3.89 8.15
C VAL A 443 3.43 -5.24 7.69
N LEU A 444 4.31 -6.19 7.35
CA LEU A 444 3.91 -7.55 6.98
C LEU A 444 3.22 -8.28 8.13
N GLU A 445 3.73 -8.14 9.36
CA GLU A 445 3.11 -8.73 10.53
C GLU A 445 1.74 -8.08 10.81
N LEU A 446 1.64 -6.76 10.72
CA LEU A 446 0.36 -6.04 10.87
C LEU A 446 -0.64 -6.45 9.78
N GLU A 447 -0.20 -6.74 8.56
CA GLU A 447 -1.06 -7.30 7.50
C GLU A 447 -1.54 -8.71 7.84
N ARG A 448 -0.67 -9.54 8.44
CA ARG A 448 -0.88 -10.95 8.81
C ARG A 448 -1.76 -11.14 10.04
N MET A 449 -1.68 -10.23 11.01
CA MET A 449 -2.43 -10.29 12.26
C MET A 449 -3.94 -10.22 12.05
N VAL A 450 -4.67 -11.02 12.82
CA VAL A 450 -6.13 -10.99 12.90
C VAL A 450 -6.63 -10.22 14.13
N ASP A 451 -5.77 -10.12 15.14
CA ASP A 451 -6.02 -9.45 16.41
C ASP A 451 -5.79 -7.94 16.35
N ASN A 452 -6.24 -7.25 17.41
CA ASN A 452 -6.07 -5.81 17.53
C ASN A 452 -4.64 -5.46 17.92
N SER A 453 -4.16 -4.28 17.52
CA SER A 453 -2.80 -3.82 17.81
C SER A 453 -2.74 -2.33 18.06
N LEU A 454 -1.89 -1.90 19.00
CA LEU A 454 -1.45 -0.52 19.20
C LEU A 454 0.05 -0.44 18.97
N ILE A 455 0.51 0.51 18.16
CA ILE A 455 1.92 0.80 17.93
C ILE A 455 2.25 2.13 18.61
N ILE A 456 3.19 2.10 19.56
CA ILE A 456 3.72 3.27 20.27
C ILE A 456 5.16 3.49 19.81
N SER A 457 5.38 4.55 19.05
CA SER A 457 6.68 4.82 18.43
C SER A 457 6.93 6.32 18.31
N HIS A 458 7.66 6.78 17.31
CA HIS A 458 8.21 8.13 17.23
C HIS A 458 7.76 8.83 15.95
N PRO A 459 7.89 10.16 15.83
CA PRO A 459 7.40 10.92 14.68
C PRO A 459 7.66 10.29 13.31
N ILE A 460 8.91 9.96 12.97
CA ILE A 460 9.25 9.47 11.61
C ILE A 460 8.76 8.04 11.41
N MET A 461 8.81 7.21 12.45
CA MET A 461 8.29 5.84 12.38
C MET A 461 6.76 5.80 12.24
N CYS A 462 6.04 6.60 13.03
CA CYS A 462 4.59 6.75 12.93
C CYS A 462 4.19 7.30 11.56
N GLN A 463 4.96 8.27 11.03
CA GLN A 463 4.76 8.79 9.68
C GLN A 463 4.89 7.68 8.62
N ALA A 464 5.94 6.85 8.70
CA ALA A 464 6.14 5.74 7.76
C ALA A 464 4.99 4.72 7.79
N LEU A 465 4.48 4.39 8.97
CA LEU A 465 3.34 3.47 9.16
C LEU A 465 2.03 4.08 8.65
N LEU A 466 1.73 5.33 9.03
CA LEU A 466 0.53 6.03 8.59
C LEU A 466 0.53 6.23 7.07
N ALA A 467 1.67 6.58 6.47
CA ALA A 467 1.81 6.70 5.03
C ALA A 467 1.44 5.40 4.30
N TYR A 468 1.82 4.24 4.86
CA TYR A 468 1.41 2.94 4.34
C TYR A 468 -0.10 2.73 4.43
N PHE A 469 -0.68 2.86 5.63
CA PHE A 469 -2.09 2.50 5.84
C PHE A 469 -3.05 3.47 5.14
N LEU A 470 -2.75 4.76 5.19
CA LEU A 470 -3.56 5.82 4.59
C LEU A 470 -3.32 5.98 3.08
N ASN A 471 -2.41 5.19 2.50
CA ASN A 471 -2.05 5.24 1.07
C ASN A 471 -1.62 6.66 0.64
N LEU A 472 -0.72 7.27 1.41
CA LEU A 472 -0.21 8.61 1.14
C LEU A 472 0.97 8.53 0.16
N ASP A 473 1.00 9.45 -0.80
CA ASP A 473 2.05 9.51 -1.79
C ASP A 473 3.41 9.92 -1.19
N SER A 474 4.49 9.53 -1.85
CA SER A 474 5.87 9.83 -1.46
C SER A 474 6.21 11.32 -1.38
N THR A 475 5.38 12.17 -1.97
CA THR A 475 5.56 13.62 -1.99
C THR A 475 4.94 14.31 -0.78
N ASN A 476 4.10 13.61 -0.02
CA ASN A 476 3.38 14.19 1.10
C ASN A 476 4.24 14.04 2.35
N SER A 477 5.16 14.99 2.57
CA SER A 477 5.74 15.18 3.90
C SER A 477 4.64 15.66 4.82
N PHE A 478 4.41 14.93 5.91
CA PHE A 478 3.44 15.31 6.91
C PHE A 478 3.96 15.05 8.30
N GLU A 479 3.51 15.89 9.21
CA GLU A 479 3.83 15.75 10.61
C GLU A 479 2.77 14.92 11.33
N VAL A 480 3.21 14.01 12.18
CA VAL A 480 2.34 13.27 13.09
C VAL A 480 2.25 14.06 14.39
N PRO A 481 1.10 14.66 14.74
CA PRO A 481 0.96 15.46 15.96
C PRO A 481 1.26 14.66 17.24
N ALA A 482 1.85 15.33 18.23
CA ALA A 482 2.09 14.78 19.56
C ALA A 482 0.77 14.61 20.32
N ASN A 483 0.75 13.68 21.27
CA ASN A 483 -0.40 13.41 22.12
C ASN A 483 -1.69 13.03 21.34
N THR A 484 -1.54 12.40 20.18
CA THR A 484 -2.64 11.99 19.31
C THR A 484 -2.65 10.47 19.13
N LEU A 485 -3.83 9.85 19.16
CA LEU A 485 -4.06 8.45 18.81
C LEU A 485 -4.74 8.36 17.45
N PHE A 486 -4.18 7.57 16.53
CA PHE A 486 -4.76 7.29 15.23
C PHE A 486 -5.34 5.88 15.24
N SER A 487 -6.64 5.75 14.95
CA SER A 487 -7.32 4.47 14.70
C SER A 487 -7.37 4.23 13.20
N VAL A 488 -6.92 3.07 12.77
CA VAL A 488 -6.94 2.65 11.37
C VAL A 488 -7.75 1.36 11.28
N GLN A 489 -8.86 1.41 10.55
CA GLN A 489 -9.74 0.27 10.29
C GLN A 489 -9.86 0.00 8.80
N ARG A 490 -9.87 -1.28 8.45
CA ARG A 490 -9.99 -1.69 7.05
C ARG A 490 -11.44 -1.90 6.71
N LYS A 491 -11.93 -1.13 5.75
CA LYS A 491 -13.25 -1.37 5.14
C LYS A 491 -13.09 -1.84 3.70
N PRO A 492 -14.13 -2.40 3.08
CA PRO A 492 -14.00 -2.98 1.74
C PRO A 492 -13.62 -1.98 0.63
N TYR A 493 -13.93 -0.68 0.79
CA TYR A 493 -13.61 0.37 -0.19
C TYR A 493 -12.30 1.11 0.07
N GLY A 494 -11.62 0.85 1.18
CA GLY A 494 -10.41 1.58 1.53
C GLY A 494 -10.03 1.41 3.00
N VAL A 495 -9.50 2.48 3.56
CA VAL A 495 -9.12 2.56 4.96
C VAL A 495 -9.92 3.69 5.57
N GLU A 496 -10.69 3.35 6.59
CA GLU A 496 -11.29 4.34 7.47
C GLU A 496 -10.30 4.61 8.58
N TRP A 497 -10.16 5.88 8.94
CA TRP A 497 -9.28 6.27 10.00
C TRP A 497 -9.90 7.41 10.78
N GLU A 498 -9.57 7.44 12.06
CA GLU A 498 -10.02 8.44 13.01
C GLU A 498 -8.80 8.87 13.81
N ALA A 499 -8.77 10.12 14.28
CA ALA A 499 -7.77 10.52 15.25
C ALA A 499 -8.38 11.21 16.45
N TYR A 500 -7.67 11.08 17.56
CA TYR A 500 -8.11 11.53 18.86
C TYR A 500 -6.98 12.29 19.53
N GLN A 501 -7.24 13.53 19.89
CA GLN A 501 -6.28 14.39 20.59
C GLN A 501 -6.48 14.27 22.09
N TYR A 502 -5.40 14.12 22.84
CA TYR A 502 -5.44 14.18 24.29
C TYR A 502 -5.73 15.61 24.78
N ASP A 503 -6.68 15.72 25.70
CA ASP A 503 -7.03 16.93 26.41
C ASP A 503 -6.80 16.73 27.91
N ALA A 504 -5.76 17.38 28.43
CA ALA A 504 -5.36 17.29 29.83
C ALA A 504 -6.41 17.85 30.81
N SER A 505 -7.34 18.69 30.36
CA SER A 505 -8.37 19.27 31.22
C SER A 505 -9.45 18.27 31.62
N ILE A 506 -9.73 17.31 30.74
CA ILE A 506 -10.68 16.22 30.94
C ILE A 506 -10.00 14.87 31.15
N ASP A 507 -8.66 14.83 31.09
CA ASP A 507 -7.85 13.63 31.27
C ASP A 507 -8.30 12.49 30.34
N SER A 508 -8.58 12.86 29.08
CA SER A 508 -9.19 11.97 28.10
C SER A 508 -8.92 12.45 26.67
N PHE A 509 -9.50 11.75 25.70
CA PHE A 509 -9.28 11.95 24.29
C PHE A 509 -10.53 12.50 23.60
N VAL A 510 -10.35 13.53 22.78
CA VAL A 510 -11.40 14.13 21.96
C VAL A 510 -11.18 13.74 20.50
N LYS A 511 -12.22 13.22 19.86
CA LYS A 511 -12.18 12.89 18.43
C LYS A 511 -12.03 14.18 17.61
N LEU A 512 -11.09 14.19 16.69
CA LEU A 512 -10.85 15.30 15.78
C LEU A 512 -11.73 15.19 14.53
N ASP A 513 -12.20 16.33 14.00
CA ASP A 513 -12.96 16.35 12.75
C ASP A 513 -11.99 16.18 11.56
N THR A 514 -11.96 14.97 10.99
CA THR A 514 -11.01 14.55 9.94
C THR A 514 -11.07 15.37 8.63
N THR A 515 -12.11 16.19 8.43
CA THR A 515 -12.27 17.06 7.25
C THR A 515 -11.74 18.49 7.43
N SER A 516 -11.50 18.94 8.67
CA SER A 516 -11.07 20.32 8.98
C SER A 516 -9.85 20.40 9.90
N ASP A 517 -9.67 19.42 10.79
CA ASP A 517 -8.75 19.55 11.94
C ASP A 517 -7.46 18.74 11.75
N ILE A 518 -7.47 17.82 10.79
CA ILE A 518 -6.27 17.07 10.39
C ILE A 518 -6.09 17.28 8.90
N SER A 519 -5.67 18.50 8.54
CA SER A 519 -4.59 18.53 7.57
C SER A 519 -3.49 17.69 8.19
N ILE A 520 -3.32 16.47 7.69
CA ILE A 520 -2.06 15.73 7.82
C ILE A 520 -1.03 16.74 7.34
N VAL A 521 -0.43 17.51 8.26
CA VAL A 521 -0.02 18.89 7.95
C VAL A 521 1.04 18.80 6.89
N ALA A 522 0.65 19.12 5.65
CA ALA A 522 1.54 19.19 4.52
C ALA A 522 2.43 20.40 4.74
N THR A 523 3.46 20.27 5.56
CA THR A 523 4.58 21.19 5.51
C THR A 523 5.34 20.87 4.22
N PRO A 524 5.59 21.85 3.35
CA PRO A 524 6.67 21.73 2.41
C PRO A 524 7.92 21.40 3.23
N GLN A 525 8.77 20.48 2.76
CA GLN A 525 10.15 20.41 3.25
C GLN A 525 10.65 21.83 3.45
N HIS A 526 11.04 22.16 4.69
CA HIS A 526 11.28 23.51 5.16
C HIS A 526 11.95 24.38 4.09
N ARG A 527 11.16 25.24 3.44
CA ARG A 527 11.69 26.36 2.67
C ARG A 527 12.37 27.30 3.67
N PRO A 528 13.58 27.81 3.40
CA PRO A 528 14.21 28.76 4.28
C PRO A 528 13.30 30.00 4.47
N PRO A 529 13.39 30.70 5.61
CA PRO A 529 12.65 31.94 5.80
C PRO A 529 13.19 32.96 4.78
N THR A 530 12.46 33.16 3.69
CA THR A 530 12.61 34.40 2.92
C THR A 530 11.91 35.47 3.74
N GLY A 531 12.70 36.43 4.24
CA GLY A 531 12.16 37.63 4.86
C GLY A 531 11.12 38.30 3.95
N SER A 532 10.12 38.91 4.60
CA SER A 532 8.91 39.54 4.07
C SER A 532 7.93 38.58 3.40
N ASP A 533 6.83 38.25 4.08
CA ASP A 533 5.55 38.91 3.73
C ASP A 533 4.40 38.61 4.70
N THR A 534 3.62 39.65 4.86
CA THR A 534 2.42 39.88 5.68
C THR A 534 1.23 38.99 5.33
N LEU A 535 0.42 38.69 6.36
CA LEU A 535 -1.03 38.45 6.34
C LEU A 535 -1.73 38.56 4.96
N ALA A 536 -2.22 37.43 4.44
CA ALA A 536 -3.42 37.41 3.59
C ALA A 536 -4.12 36.05 3.66
N SER A 537 -5.33 36.09 4.21
CA SER A 537 -6.40 35.10 4.11
C SER A 537 -6.66 34.64 2.67
N VAL A 538 -6.85 33.33 2.46
CA VAL A 538 -7.62 32.85 1.30
C VAL A 538 -8.69 31.87 1.78
N VAL A 539 -9.92 32.31 1.54
CA VAL A 539 -11.22 31.77 1.89
C VAL A 539 -11.54 30.56 1.01
N ALA A 540 -12.18 29.56 1.61
CA ALA A 540 -12.86 28.46 0.94
C ALA A 540 -13.94 28.99 -0.03
N GLY A 541 -13.85 28.63 -1.31
CA GLY A 541 -14.90 28.90 -2.30
C GLY A 541 -15.76 27.65 -2.52
N PRO A 542 -17.10 27.73 -2.41
CA PRO A 542 -17.98 26.67 -2.87
C PRO A 542 -18.25 26.82 -4.39
N MET A 543 -18.29 25.70 -5.09
CA MET A 543 -18.82 25.62 -6.46
C MET A 543 -20.35 25.58 -6.45
N VAL A 544 -20.98 26.50 -7.18
CA VAL A 544 -22.33 26.35 -7.76
C VAL A 544 -22.39 27.15 -9.10
N PRO A 545 -23.34 26.90 -10.01
CA PRO A 545 -23.08 26.53 -11.41
C PRO A 545 -23.33 27.69 -12.39
N SER A 546 -22.87 27.51 -13.63
CA SER A 546 -23.14 28.45 -14.72
C SER A 546 -24.63 28.44 -15.11
N LEU A 547 -25.18 29.64 -15.29
CA LEU A 547 -26.39 29.91 -16.05
C LEU A 547 -26.10 31.07 -16.99
N MET A 548 -26.54 30.88 -18.23
CA MET A 548 -26.50 31.77 -19.38
C MET A 548 -26.97 33.20 -19.07
N ASN A 549 -26.35 34.20 -19.70
CA ASN A 549 -27.01 35.09 -20.68
C ASN A 549 -26.09 36.21 -21.17
N ALA A 550 -26.22 36.50 -22.47
CA ALA A 550 -25.69 37.59 -23.29
C ALA A 550 -24.21 37.50 -23.73
#